data_AF-A0A563EMG3-F1
#
_entry.id   AF-A0A563EMG3-F1
#
_cell.length_a   1.000
_cell.length_b   1.000
_cell.length_c   1.000
_cell.angle_alpha   90.00
_cell.angle_beta   90.00
_cell.angle_gamma   90.00
#
_symmetry.space_group_name_H-M   'P 1'
#
loop_
_entity.id
_entity.type
_entity.pdbx_description
1 polymer ?
#
loop_
_entity_poly.entity_id
_entity_poly.type
_entity_poly.pdbx_seq_one_letter_code
_entity_poly.pdbx_strand_id
1 'polypeptide(L)'
;MKNPVLWIVCGLVAMAASVFVGAVVPDGWELAVMVPGILLSLAFVAGVGGLSRSGWLMIPAFVIAITGTTVLVGDGQRAIVGTFGAPEECTVTAVRDLGRQDTQAFEHDVTCPGGTEKIVVLGERTMPPGPVTVLRLKPMRPVFRDHNDYSREWVLGTPVAIITLLIAAAALRARRVMRQA
;
A
#
# COMPACT_ATOMS: atom_id res chain seq x y z
N MET A 1 -6.51 -23.54 16.94
CA MET A 1 -6.32 -22.09 17.16
C MET A 1 -7.44 -21.55 18.05
N LYS A 2 -7.12 -20.90 19.17
CA LYS A 2 -8.11 -20.46 20.19
C LYS A 2 -8.97 -19.24 19.78
N ASN A 3 -8.50 -18.37 18.87
CA ASN A 3 -9.30 -17.24 18.38
C ASN A 3 -8.90 -16.80 16.95
N PRO A 4 -9.55 -17.30 15.88
CA PRO A 4 -9.17 -16.98 14.50
C PRO A 4 -9.39 -15.50 14.15
N VAL A 5 -10.34 -14.83 14.81
CA VAL A 5 -10.64 -13.41 14.58
C VAL A 5 -9.46 -12.53 15.01
N LEU A 6 -8.84 -12.83 16.15
CA LEU A 6 -7.69 -12.08 16.63
C LEU A 6 -6.53 -12.11 15.62
N TRP A 7 -6.26 -13.28 15.03
CA TRP A 7 -5.20 -13.43 14.02
C TRP A 7 -5.52 -12.66 12.73
N ILE A 8 -6.79 -12.66 12.29
CA ILE A 8 -7.26 -11.85 11.16
C ILE A 8 -6.99 -10.37 11.44
N VAL A 9 -7.43 -9.87 12.60
CA VAL A 9 -7.27 -8.46 12.98
C VAL A 9 -5.79 -8.08 13.07
N CYS A 10 -4.94 -8.89 13.71
CA CYS A 10 -3.51 -8.63 13.77
C CYS A 10 -2.88 -8.54 12.37
N GLY A 11 -3.24 -9.44 11.46
CA GLY A 11 -2.74 -9.41 10.09
C GLY A 11 -3.20 -8.17 9.32
N LEU A 12 -4.46 -7.78 9.45
CA LEU A 12 -5.00 -6.55 8.83
C LEU A 12 -4.35 -5.29 9.41
N VAL A 13 -4.15 -5.23 10.73
CA VAL A 13 -3.44 -4.12 11.37
C VAL A 13 -2.00 -4.04 10.89
N ALA A 14 -1.32 -5.17 10.70
CA ALA A 14 0.02 -5.19 10.14
C ALA A 14 0.07 -4.67 8.69
N MET A 15 -0.88 -5.08 7.84
CA MET A 15 -1.00 -4.54 6.47
C MET A 15 -1.25 -3.04 6.48
N ALA A 16 -2.14 -2.55 7.35
CA ALA A 16 -2.42 -1.12 7.45
C ALA A 16 -1.18 -0.35 7.95
N ALA A 17 -0.52 -0.86 8.99
CA ALA A 17 0.67 -0.25 9.56
C ALA A 17 1.81 -0.18 8.54
N SER A 18 2.00 -1.19 7.69
CA SER A 18 3.05 -1.15 6.66
C SER A 18 2.82 -0.05 5.63
N VAL A 19 1.58 0.33 5.34
CA VAL A 19 1.27 1.52 4.49
C VAL A 19 1.76 2.79 5.15
N PHE A 20 1.41 3.00 6.42
CA PHE A 20 1.79 4.20 7.15
C PHE A 20 3.30 4.29 7.38
N VAL A 21 3.96 3.18 7.67
CA VAL A 21 5.41 3.15 7.84
C VAL A 21 6.11 3.34 6.49
N GLY A 22 5.63 2.70 5.43
CA GLY A 22 6.17 2.87 4.07
C GLY A 22 6.08 4.30 3.58
N ALA A 23 4.98 4.99 3.94
CA ALA A 23 4.74 6.40 3.65
C ALA A 23 5.73 7.38 4.33
N VAL A 24 6.46 6.95 5.37
CA VAL A 24 7.36 7.79 6.17
C VAL A 24 8.82 7.45 5.93
N VAL A 25 9.12 6.18 5.68
CA VAL A 25 10.47 5.67 5.43
C VAL A 25 11.01 6.25 4.11
N PRO A 26 12.33 6.44 3.90
CA PRO A 26 12.89 6.97 2.64
C PRO A 26 12.82 6.00 1.44
N ASP A 27 12.98 6.53 0.23
CA ASP A 27 13.15 5.72 -0.98
C ASP A 27 14.33 4.75 -0.87
N GLY A 28 14.13 3.51 -1.31
CA GLY A 28 15.11 2.42 -1.20
C GLY A 28 15.03 1.58 0.08
N TRP A 29 14.25 2.01 1.07
CA TRP A 29 13.99 1.24 2.31
C TRP A 29 12.66 0.51 2.31
N GLU A 30 11.96 0.48 1.18
CA GLU A 30 10.66 -0.17 1.00
C GLU A 30 10.70 -1.65 1.39
N LEU A 31 11.78 -2.37 1.03
CA LEU A 31 12.02 -3.76 1.41
C LEU A 31 12.06 -3.96 2.93
N ALA A 32 12.62 -3.00 3.67
CA ALA A 32 12.73 -3.07 5.12
C ALA A 32 11.36 -2.96 5.82
N VAL A 33 10.37 -2.37 5.14
CA VAL A 33 8.98 -2.29 5.63
C VAL A 33 8.12 -3.43 5.08
N MET A 34 8.32 -3.76 3.80
CA MET A 34 7.53 -4.74 3.08
C MET A 34 7.76 -6.15 3.61
N VAL A 35 9.01 -6.56 3.86
CA VAL A 35 9.30 -7.93 4.33
C VAL A 35 8.69 -8.20 5.72
N PRO A 36 8.90 -7.36 6.76
CA PRO A 36 8.21 -7.54 8.03
C PRO A 36 6.69 -7.44 7.91
N GLY A 37 6.19 -6.51 7.09
CA GLY A 37 4.76 -6.35 6.83
C GLY A 37 4.13 -7.63 6.27
N ILE A 38 4.75 -8.24 5.25
CA ILE A 38 4.31 -9.50 4.66
C ILE A 38 4.35 -10.62 5.70
N LEU A 39 5.44 -10.76 6.46
CA LEU A 39 5.56 -11.80 7.49
C LEU A 39 4.48 -11.67 8.57
N LEU A 40 4.21 -10.46 9.04
CA LEU A 40 3.13 -10.19 9.99
C LEU A 40 1.75 -10.42 9.37
N SER A 41 1.58 -10.11 8.08
CA SER A 41 0.35 -10.35 7.35
C SER A 41 0.01 -11.85 7.22
N LEU A 42 0.97 -12.76 7.41
CA LEU A 42 0.68 -14.20 7.47
C LEU A 42 -0.23 -14.59 8.65
N ALA A 43 -0.32 -13.72 9.68
CA ALA A 43 -1.35 -13.84 10.71
C ALA A 43 -2.76 -13.87 10.11
N PHE A 44 -3.02 -13.07 9.06
CA PHE A 44 -4.30 -13.08 8.35
C PHE A 44 -4.57 -14.45 7.71
N VAL A 45 -3.58 -15.03 7.04
CA VAL A 45 -3.66 -16.35 6.40
C VAL A 45 -4.00 -17.44 7.43
N ALA A 46 -3.29 -17.44 8.55
CA ALA A 46 -3.56 -18.36 9.66
C ALA A 46 -4.98 -18.16 10.21
N GLY A 47 -5.40 -16.90 10.38
CA GLY A 47 -6.74 -16.54 10.83
C GLY A 47 -7.85 -17.03 9.90
N VAL A 48 -7.72 -16.84 8.58
CA VAL A 48 -8.66 -17.32 7.56
C VAL A 48 -8.71 -18.85 7.52
N GLY A 49 -7.54 -19.52 7.59
CA GLY A 49 -7.46 -20.98 7.68
C GLY A 49 -8.16 -21.52 8.93
N GLY A 50 -7.94 -20.88 10.09
CA GLY A 50 -8.61 -21.21 11.34
C GLY A 50 -10.12 -20.93 11.33
N LEU A 51 -10.55 -19.87 10.65
CA LEU A 51 -11.97 -19.50 10.54
C LEU A 51 -12.75 -20.51 9.69
N SER A 52 -12.23 -20.84 8.52
CA SER A 52 -12.88 -21.74 7.57
C SER A 52 -12.71 -23.23 7.89
N ARG A 53 -11.67 -23.57 8.66
CA ARG A 53 -11.21 -24.96 8.87
C ARG A 53 -11.00 -25.71 7.53
N SER A 54 -10.69 -24.97 6.46
CA SER A 54 -10.48 -25.49 5.12
C SER A 54 -9.15 -24.94 4.59
N GLY A 55 -8.20 -25.83 4.33
CA GLY A 55 -6.87 -25.45 3.81
C GLY A 55 -6.95 -24.73 2.45
N TRP A 56 -7.99 -24.99 1.67
CA TRP A 56 -8.19 -24.38 0.35
C TRP A 56 -8.29 -22.85 0.38
N LEU A 57 -8.82 -22.25 1.46
CA LEU A 57 -8.91 -20.79 1.57
C LEU A 57 -7.61 -20.14 2.03
N MET A 58 -6.61 -20.91 2.46
CA MET A 58 -5.30 -20.37 2.82
C MET A 58 -4.51 -19.89 1.60
N ILE A 59 -4.67 -20.56 0.44
CA ILE A 59 -4.00 -20.18 -0.80
C ILE A 59 -4.42 -18.77 -1.26
N PRO A 60 -5.72 -18.47 -1.47
CA PRO A 60 -6.13 -17.12 -1.84
C PRO A 60 -5.85 -16.11 -0.73
N ALA A 61 -5.92 -16.49 0.55
CA ALA A 61 -5.51 -15.62 1.65
C ALA A 61 -4.04 -15.22 1.55
N PHE A 62 -3.16 -16.16 1.23
CA PHE A 62 -1.73 -15.93 1.08
C PHE A 62 -1.42 -15.05 -0.12
N VAL A 63 -2.06 -15.30 -1.26
CA VAL A 63 -1.93 -14.43 -2.45
C VAL A 63 -2.33 -13.00 -2.11
N ILE A 64 -3.51 -12.80 -1.52
CA ILE A 64 -4.00 -11.47 -1.12
C ILE A 64 -3.07 -10.82 -0.10
N ALA A 65 -2.53 -11.58 0.84
CA ALA A 65 -1.64 -11.03 1.86
C ALA A 65 -0.35 -10.48 1.23
N ILE A 66 0.25 -11.22 0.30
CA ILE A 66 1.47 -10.76 -0.39
C ILE A 66 1.14 -9.61 -1.34
N THR A 67 0.27 -9.85 -2.33
CA THR A 67 0.00 -8.85 -3.38
C THR A 67 -0.64 -7.60 -2.82
N GLY A 68 -1.57 -7.75 -1.88
CA GLY A 68 -2.23 -6.66 -1.21
C GLY A 68 -1.27 -5.81 -0.39
N THR A 69 -0.36 -6.43 0.39
CA THR A 69 0.64 -5.68 1.15
C THR A 69 1.58 -4.93 0.21
N THR A 70 2.07 -5.57 -0.85
CA THR A 70 2.97 -4.91 -1.84
C THR A 70 2.30 -3.72 -2.52
N VAL A 71 1.06 -3.89 -3.02
CA VAL A 71 0.28 -2.82 -3.65
C VAL A 71 0.02 -1.68 -2.67
N LEU A 72 -0.40 -2.01 -1.44
CA LEU A 72 -0.75 -1.00 -0.45
C LEU A 72 0.48 -0.22 0.04
N VAL A 73 1.65 -0.85 0.14
CA VAL A 73 2.90 -0.14 0.49
C VAL A 73 3.34 0.78 -0.66
N GLY A 74 3.25 0.35 -1.92
CA GLY A 74 3.66 1.16 -3.07
C GLY A 74 2.67 2.28 -3.43
N ASP A 75 1.40 1.92 -3.64
CA ASP A 75 0.37 2.81 -4.16
C ASP A 75 -0.55 3.38 -3.07
N GLY A 76 -0.61 2.75 -1.90
CA GLY A 76 -1.53 3.17 -0.83
C GLY A 76 -1.22 4.57 -0.31
N GLN A 77 0.05 4.93 -0.14
CA GLN A 77 0.43 6.30 0.22
C GLN A 77 -0.02 7.30 -0.85
N ARG A 78 0.26 7.02 -2.13
CA ARG A 78 -0.11 7.87 -3.26
C ARG A 78 -1.62 8.08 -3.33
N ALA A 79 -2.40 7.04 -3.06
CA ALA A 79 -3.85 7.13 -2.97
C ALA A 79 -4.31 8.01 -1.79
N ILE A 80 -3.70 7.85 -0.61
CA ILE A 80 -4.05 8.64 0.59
C ILE A 80 -3.71 10.12 0.37
N VAL A 81 -2.49 10.43 -0.08
CA VAL A 81 -2.07 11.82 -0.35
C VAL A 81 -2.86 12.41 -1.53
N GLY A 82 -3.17 11.60 -2.55
CA GLY A 82 -4.02 12.00 -3.66
C GLY A 82 -5.44 12.39 -3.24
N THR A 83 -5.96 11.78 -2.18
CA THR A 83 -7.34 11.97 -1.70
C THR A 83 -7.43 13.05 -0.62
N PHE A 84 -6.47 13.10 0.30
CA PHE A 84 -6.52 13.95 1.50
C PHE A 84 -5.43 15.04 1.54
N GLY A 85 -4.49 15.05 0.59
CA GLY A 85 -3.41 16.01 0.54
C GLY A 85 -3.88 17.42 0.21
N ALA A 86 -3.30 18.41 0.88
CA ALA A 86 -3.51 19.81 0.57
C ALA A 86 -2.66 20.18 -0.67
N PRO A 87 -3.24 20.85 -1.69
CA PRO A 87 -2.48 21.35 -2.81
C PRO A 87 -1.63 22.56 -2.39
N GLU A 88 -0.36 22.56 -2.80
CA GLU A 88 0.58 23.67 -2.63
C GLU A 88 1.24 23.96 -3.98
N GLU A 89 1.30 25.23 -4.36
CA GLU A 89 2.03 25.65 -5.56
C GLU A 89 3.52 25.72 -5.27
N CYS A 90 4.29 24.97 -6.05
CA CYS A 90 5.73 24.87 -5.93
C CYS A 90 6.38 25.02 -7.29
N THR A 91 7.71 25.11 -7.33
CA THR A 91 8.47 25.18 -8.57
C THR A 91 9.52 24.08 -8.60
N VAL A 92 9.53 23.29 -9.67
CA VAL A 92 10.63 22.35 -9.95
C VAL A 92 11.83 23.17 -10.42
N THR A 93 12.92 23.07 -9.67
CA THR A 93 14.16 23.84 -9.92
C THR A 93 15.21 23.02 -10.65
N ALA A 94 15.29 21.71 -10.38
CA ALA A 94 16.18 20.80 -11.06
C ALA A 94 15.56 19.41 -11.21
N VAL A 95 16.03 18.67 -12.21
CA VAL A 95 15.67 17.28 -12.47
C VAL A 95 16.94 16.49 -12.67
N ARG A 96 17.10 15.38 -11.94
CA ARG A 96 18.24 14.47 -12.05
C ARG A 96 17.74 13.08 -12.42
N ASP A 97 18.32 12.50 -13.45
CA ASP A 97 18.10 11.09 -13.78
C ASP A 97 18.91 10.23 -12.80
N LEU A 98 18.23 9.31 -12.11
CA LEU A 98 18.83 8.38 -11.17
C LEU A 98 19.30 7.08 -11.86
N GLY A 99 18.99 6.88 -13.14
CA GLY A 99 19.55 5.80 -13.96
C GLY A 99 19.37 4.39 -13.39
N ARG A 100 18.25 4.12 -12.71
CA ARG A 100 18.01 2.81 -12.08
C ARG A 100 17.90 1.74 -13.16
N GLN A 101 18.70 0.67 -13.05
CA GLN A 101 18.88 -0.38 -14.08
C GLN A 101 17.59 -1.04 -14.60
N ASP A 102 16.54 -1.13 -13.78
CA ASP A 102 15.27 -1.79 -14.12
C ASP A 102 14.10 -0.82 -14.36
N THR A 103 14.23 0.46 -14.00
CA THR A 103 13.13 1.44 -14.14
C THR A 103 13.70 2.86 -14.11
N GLN A 104 13.44 3.65 -15.14
CA GLN A 104 13.82 5.06 -15.13
C GLN A 104 13.20 5.76 -13.91
N ALA A 105 14.02 6.52 -13.20
CA ALA A 105 13.62 7.22 -11.99
C ALA A 105 14.24 8.62 -12.03
N PHE A 106 13.44 9.64 -11.80
CA PHE A 106 13.86 11.03 -11.85
C PHE A 106 13.67 11.67 -10.47
N GLU A 107 14.74 12.26 -9.94
CA GLU A 107 14.70 13.09 -8.73
C GLU A 107 14.42 14.54 -9.13
N HIS A 108 13.34 15.11 -8.60
CA HIS A 108 12.97 16.50 -8.82
C HIS A 108 13.25 17.31 -7.55
N ASP A 109 14.10 18.33 -7.67
CA ASP A 109 14.33 19.33 -6.61
C ASP A 109 13.20 20.37 -6.69
N VAL A 110 12.32 20.39 -5.69
CA VAL A 110 11.11 21.22 -5.67
C VAL A 110 11.20 22.27 -4.58
N THR A 111 11.06 23.54 -4.94
CA THR A 111 11.00 24.65 -4.00
C THR A 111 9.54 25.04 -3.76
N CYS A 112 9.08 24.85 -2.53
CA CYS A 112 7.77 25.25 -2.05
C CYS A 112 7.91 26.41 -1.04
N PRO A 113 6.83 27.17 -0.76
CA PRO A 113 6.80 28.18 0.30
C PRO A 113 7.30 27.66 1.66
N GLY A 114 7.06 26.39 1.96
CA GLY A 114 7.53 25.72 3.18
C GLY A 114 8.96 25.16 3.16
N GLY A 115 9.74 25.39 2.09
CA GLY A 115 11.12 24.89 1.94
C GLY A 115 11.35 24.07 0.67
N THR A 116 12.58 23.58 0.50
CA THR A 116 12.98 22.74 -0.63
C THR A 116 12.83 21.26 -0.27
N GLU A 117 12.16 20.49 -1.12
CA GLU A 117 11.97 19.05 -0.97
C GLU A 117 12.37 18.31 -2.23
N LYS A 118 12.72 17.03 -2.07
CA LYS A 118 13.05 16.13 -3.17
C LYS A 118 11.89 15.19 -3.41
N ILE A 119 11.44 15.11 -4.66
CA ILE A 119 10.37 14.20 -5.06
C ILE A 119 10.91 13.26 -6.13
N VAL A 120 10.88 11.95 -5.85
CA VAL A 120 11.28 10.92 -6.82
C VAL A 120 10.06 10.44 -7.57
N VAL A 121 10.12 10.48 -8.90
CA VAL A 121 9.10 9.97 -9.81
C VAL A 121 9.67 8.77 -10.56
N LEU A 122 8.93 7.66 -10.55
CA LEU A 122 9.26 6.45 -11.31
C LEU A 122 8.55 6.49 -12.67
N GLY A 123 9.26 6.16 -13.75
CA GLY A 123 8.71 6.06 -15.10
C GLY A 123 9.44 6.95 -16.12
N GLU A 124 8.99 6.89 -17.38
CA GLU A 124 9.63 7.58 -18.54
C GLU A 124 9.31 9.08 -18.65
N ARG A 125 8.37 9.59 -17.84
CA ARG A 125 7.90 10.98 -17.95
C ARG A 125 8.72 11.91 -17.07
N THR A 126 9.61 12.67 -17.70
CA THR A 126 10.27 13.80 -17.06
C THR A 126 9.31 14.99 -16.99
N MET A 127 9.15 15.54 -15.79
CA MET A 127 8.45 16.81 -15.60
C MET A 127 9.46 17.95 -15.78
N PRO A 128 9.30 18.84 -16.77
CA PRO A 128 10.27 19.91 -17.01
C PRO A 128 10.28 20.91 -15.83
N PRO A 129 11.41 21.62 -15.60
CA PRO A 129 11.46 22.70 -14.63
C PRO A 129 10.36 23.73 -14.87
N GLY A 130 9.66 24.15 -13.81
CA GLY A 130 8.50 25.02 -13.94
C GLY A 130 7.54 24.97 -12.74
N PRO A 131 6.44 25.74 -12.81
CA PRO A 131 5.41 25.75 -11.78
C PRO A 131 4.66 24.41 -11.77
N VAL A 132 4.45 23.86 -10.57
CA VAL A 132 3.79 22.57 -10.35
C VAL A 132 2.91 22.63 -9.12
N THR A 133 1.84 21.83 -9.11
CA THR A 133 1.04 21.62 -7.89
C THR A 133 1.50 20.34 -7.19
N VAL A 134 1.93 20.47 -5.94
CA VAL A 134 2.31 19.34 -5.09
C VAL A 134 1.21 19.10 -4.06
N LEU A 135 0.83 17.84 -3.87
CA LEU A 135 -0.08 17.42 -2.81
C LEU A 135 0.73 17.06 -1.57
N ARG A 136 0.43 17.69 -0.44
CA ARG A 136 1.12 17.49 0.84
C ARG A 136 0.17 16.99 1.92
N LEU A 137 0.62 15.96 2.64
CA LEU A 137 -0.08 15.43 3.79
C LEU A 137 0.94 14.96 4.83
N LYS A 138 1.38 15.84 5.73
CA LYS A 138 2.35 15.47 6.77
C LYS A 138 1.77 14.36 7.67
N PRO A 139 2.53 13.30 8.00
CA PRO A 139 3.98 13.08 7.77
C PRO A 139 4.33 12.31 6.47
N MET A 140 3.37 12.08 5.57
CA MET A 140 3.60 11.33 4.33
C MET A 140 4.40 12.13 3.30
N ARG A 141 5.07 11.40 2.40
CA ARG A 141 5.83 12.01 1.32
C ARG A 141 4.92 12.80 0.37
N PRO A 142 5.38 13.97 -0.12
CA PRO A 142 4.65 14.75 -1.11
C PRO A 142 4.58 14.01 -2.45
N VAL A 143 3.51 14.26 -3.21
CA VAL A 143 3.33 13.73 -4.57
C VAL A 143 2.89 14.85 -5.52
N PHE A 144 3.31 14.80 -6.78
CA PHE A 144 2.83 15.74 -7.79
C PHE A 144 1.36 15.48 -8.09
N ARG A 145 0.52 16.52 -8.10
CA ARG A 145 -0.91 16.38 -8.40
C ARG A 145 -1.15 15.77 -9.77
N ASP A 146 -0.44 16.27 -10.77
CA ASP A 146 -0.66 15.92 -12.18
C ASP A 146 0.05 14.63 -12.62
N HIS A 147 0.90 14.05 -11.76
CA HIS A 147 1.62 12.80 -12.03
C HIS A 147 1.44 11.77 -10.90
N ASN A 148 0.33 11.87 -10.16
CA ASN A 148 -0.03 10.89 -9.15
C ASN A 148 -0.73 9.68 -9.80
N ASP A 149 0.01 8.95 -10.62
CA ASP A 149 -0.46 7.73 -11.28
C ASP A 149 -0.33 6.56 -10.30
N TYR A 150 -1.41 6.29 -9.57
CA TYR A 150 -1.58 5.09 -8.75
C TYR A 150 -2.71 4.24 -9.31
N SER A 151 -2.62 2.92 -9.19
CA SER A 151 -3.70 2.07 -9.69
C SER A 151 -4.87 1.98 -8.70
N ARG A 152 -5.93 2.74 -8.99
CA ARG A 152 -7.19 2.69 -8.22
C ARG A 152 -7.78 1.28 -8.13
N GLU A 153 -7.69 0.52 -9.22
CA GLU A 153 -8.21 -0.85 -9.30
C GLU A 153 -7.50 -1.77 -8.30
N TRP A 154 -6.17 -1.67 -8.19
CA TRP A 154 -5.39 -2.47 -7.25
C TRP A 154 -5.57 -2.02 -5.80
N VAL A 155 -5.59 -0.70 -5.57
CA VAL A 155 -5.79 -0.12 -4.22
C VAL A 155 -7.17 -0.45 -3.65
N LEU A 156 -8.23 -0.37 -4.46
CA LEU A 156 -9.59 -0.71 -4.04
C LEU A 156 -9.90 -2.21 -4.15
N GLY A 157 -9.26 -2.91 -5.08
CA GLY A 157 -9.42 -4.35 -5.27
C GLY A 157 -8.92 -5.16 -4.08
N THR A 158 -7.84 -4.70 -3.43
CA THR A 158 -7.27 -5.35 -2.24
C THR A 158 -8.28 -5.49 -1.07
N PRO A 159 -8.89 -4.40 -0.55
CA PRO A 159 -9.88 -4.51 0.53
C PRO A 159 -11.13 -5.29 0.10
N VAL A 160 -11.57 -5.15 -1.16
CA VAL A 160 -12.70 -5.93 -1.70
C VAL A 160 -12.39 -7.43 -1.67
N ALA A 161 -11.19 -7.83 -2.09
CA ALA A 161 -10.75 -9.23 -2.07
C ALA A 161 -10.67 -9.78 -0.63
N ILE A 162 -10.13 -9.00 0.31
CA ILE A 162 -10.09 -9.35 1.74
C ILE A 162 -11.50 -9.60 2.28
N ILE A 163 -12.43 -8.67 2.05
CA ILE A 163 -13.82 -8.78 2.54
C ILE A 163 -14.51 -9.99 1.92
N THR A 164 -14.37 -10.17 0.61
CA THR A 164 -14.98 -11.30 -0.11
C THR A 164 -14.47 -12.64 0.44
N LEU A 165 -13.17 -12.73 0.72
CA LEU A 165 -12.56 -13.92 1.30
C LEU A 165 -13.07 -14.19 2.73
N LEU A 166 -13.21 -13.15 3.55
CA LEU A 166 -13.74 -13.28 4.91
C LEU A 166 -15.19 -13.74 4.91
N ILE A 167 -16.03 -13.20 4.01
CA ILE A 167 -17.42 -13.65 3.82
C ILE A 167 -17.45 -15.12 3.42
N ALA A 168 -16.62 -15.54 2.45
CA ALA A 168 -16.54 -16.93 2.03
C ALA A 168 -16.11 -17.87 3.17
N ALA A 169 -15.09 -17.47 3.95
CA ALA A 169 -14.62 -18.23 5.11
C ALA A 169 -15.70 -18.38 6.19
N ALA A 170 -16.43 -17.29 6.48
CA ALA A 170 -17.53 -17.29 7.43
C ALA A 170 -18.72 -18.16 6.95
N ALA A 171 -19.07 -18.09 5.66
CA ALA A 171 -20.13 -18.89 5.07
C ALA A 171 -19.81 -20.39 5.11
N LEU A 172 -18.57 -20.80 4.84
CA LEU A 172 -18.15 -22.20 4.96
C LEU A 172 -18.22 -22.70 6.40
N ARG A 173 -17.82 -21.86 7.37
CA ARG A 173 -17.97 -22.17 8.79
C ARG A 173 -19.44 -22.39 9.15
N ALA A 174 -20.32 -21.46 8.76
CA ALA A 174 -21.75 -21.54 9.03
C ALA A 174 -22.38 -22.81 8.42
N ARG A 175 -22.07 -23.12 7.17
CA ARG A 175 -22.53 -24.36 6.50
C ARG A 175 -22.10 -25.62 7.23
N ARG A 176 -20.89 -25.67 7.78
CA ARG A 176 -20.43 -26.84 8.55
C ARG A 176 -21.16 -26.97 9.88
N VAL A 177 -21.39 -25.86 10.59
CA VAL A 177 -22.15 -25.88 11.85
C VAL A 177 -23.57 -26.40 11.60
N MET A 178 -24.24 -25.96 10.55
CA MET A 178 -25.58 -26.44 10.19
C MET A 178 -25.64 -27.92 9.77
N ARG A 179 -24.54 -28.51 9.30
CA ARG A 179 -24.47 -29.94 8.97
C ARG A 179 -24.15 -30.84 10.18
N GLN A 180 -23.75 -30.25 11.30
CA GLN A 180 -23.37 -30.96 12.53
C GLN A 180 -24.43 -30.84 13.64
N ALA A 181 -25.47 -30.04 13.43
CA ALA A 181 -26.65 -29.91 14.28
C ALA A 181 -27.79 -30.76 13.70
#